data_AF-A0A7X7PHA1-F1
#
_entry.id   AF-A0A7X7PHA1-F1
#
_cell.length_a   1.000
_cell.length_b   1.000
_cell.length_c   1.000
_cell.angle_alpha   90.00
_cell.angle_beta   90.00
_cell.angle_gamma   90.00
#
_symmetry.space_group_name_H-M   'P 1'
#
loop_
_entity.id
_entity.type
_entity.pdbx_description
1 polymer ?
#
loop_
_entity_poly.entity_id
_entity_poly.type
_entity_poly.pdbx_seq_one_letter_code
_entity_poly.pdbx_strand_id
1 'polypeptide(L)'
;MATRLRVHEGMTLVECLVALVLASLVSAAVISVLATQNRLLRGLTATSSDAEALRATAAVLGEDLRWSDPARDIQAIGGDSVVLRAFRGGGRVCAVMTDAITVEYQGARAPAPEKDSLLVLTGVGELAFAIRDVTGAACGPRPGIRLHVDGTASAGAYALVFESGSYFLRDRALRYRLGNEGRQPLTDERFAAGGHRLRVTHDSTAAAASLAWPGERAPMELRFPVGRTQ
;
A
#
# COMPACT_ATOMS: atom_id res chain seq x y z
N MET A 1 -66.82 33.40 -5.03
CA MET A 1 -66.54 31.98 -5.32
C MET A 1 -66.59 31.23 -3.99
N ALA A 2 -67.74 30.66 -3.64
CA ALA A 2 -68.02 30.15 -2.29
C ALA A 2 -67.60 28.68 -2.17
N THR A 3 -66.65 28.40 -1.27
CA THR A 3 -66.22 27.06 -0.88
C THR A 3 -67.35 26.41 -0.09
N ARG A 4 -68.05 25.42 -0.68
CA ARG A 4 -69.02 24.62 0.08
C ARG A 4 -68.26 23.75 1.08
N LEU A 5 -68.36 24.08 2.37
CA LEU A 5 -67.96 23.17 3.44
C LEU A 5 -69.01 22.05 3.51
N ARG A 6 -68.62 20.83 3.12
CA ARG A 6 -69.43 19.62 3.35
C ARG A 6 -69.42 19.32 4.85
N VAL A 7 -70.56 19.53 5.51
CA VAL A 7 -70.82 18.96 6.84
C VAL A 7 -70.79 17.44 6.70
N HIS A 8 -69.93 16.78 7.47
CA HIS A 8 -69.87 15.31 7.50
C HIS A 8 -70.98 14.78 8.40
N GLU A 9 -71.74 13.80 7.93
CA GLU A 9 -72.54 12.95 8.80
C GLU A 9 -71.60 12.17 9.72
N GLY A 10 -72.00 11.92 10.97
CA GLY A 10 -71.14 11.27 11.97
C GLY A 10 -70.71 9.88 11.51
N MET A 11 -69.41 9.57 11.63
CA MET A 11 -68.88 8.24 11.32
C MET A 11 -69.52 7.18 12.22
N THR A 12 -69.97 6.09 11.61
CA THR A 12 -70.46 4.95 12.37
C THR A 12 -69.29 4.17 12.98
N LEU A 13 -69.51 3.48 14.10
CA LEU A 13 -68.47 2.68 14.77
C LEU A 13 -67.87 1.61 13.83
N VAL A 14 -68.69 1.06 12.93
CA VAL A 14 -68.26 0.09 11.91
C VAL A 14 -67.27 0.71 10.94
N GLU A 15 -67.52 1.95 10.51
CA GLU A 15 -66.67 2.68 9.56
C GLU A 15 -65.29 2.99 10.16
N CYS A 16 -65.24 3.40 11.44
CA CYS A 16 -63.98 3.56 12.17
C CYS A 16 -63.21 2.24 12.27
N LEU A 17 -63.90 1.12 12.53
CA LEU A 17 -63.26 -0.20 12.66
C LEU A 17 -62.66 -0.64 11.31
N VAL A 18 -63.39 -0.46 10.21
CA VAL A 18 -62.89 -0.74 8.86
C VAL A 18 -61.67 0.13 8.53
N ALA A 19 -61.72 1.43 8.82
CA ALA A 19 -60.60 2.33 8.59
C ALA A 19 -59.34 1.92 9.38
N LEU A 20 -59.50 1.49 10.63
CA LEU A 20 -58.41 1.06 11.50
C LEU A 20 -57.78 -0.26 11.00
N VAL A 21 -58.60 -1.21 10.54
CA VAL A 21 -58.10 -2.44 9.91
C VAL A 21 -57.32 -2.12 8.64
N LEU A 22 -57.87 -1.30 7.75
CA LEU A 22 -57.18 -0.90 6.51
C LEU A 22 -55.86 -0.16 6.82
N ALA A 23 -55.86 0.77 7.76
CA ALA A 23 -54.67 1.49 8.19
C ALA A 23 -53.60 0.53 8.76
N SER A 24 -54.01 -0.47 9.54
CA SER A 24 -53.09 -1.48 10.08
C SER A 24 -52.47 -2.36 8.98
N LEU A 25 -53.26 -2.76 7.98
CA LEU A 25 -52.78 -3.55 6.84
C LEU A 25 -51.79 -2.75 5.98
N VAL A 26 -52.12 -1.50 5.68
CA VAL A 26 -51.23 -0.60 4.93
C VAL A 26 -49.94 -0.34 5.72
N SER A 27 -50.03 -0.09 7.03
CA SER A 27 -48.85 0.11 7.88
C SER A 27 -47.95 -1.13 7.91
N ALA A 28 -48.54 -2.32 8.04
CA ALA A 28 -47.80 -3.58 8.00
C ALA A 28 -47.11 -3.80 6.65
N ALA A 29 -47.79 -3.49 5.54
CA ALA A 29 -47.21 -3.55 4.20
C ALA A 29 -46.02 -2.57 4.06
N VAL A 30 -46.16 -1.32 4.50
CA VAL A 30 -45.07 -0.32 4.48
C VAL A 30 -43.89 -0.77 5.32
N ILE A 31 -44.12 -1.29 6.53
CA ILE A 31 -43.07 -1.79 7.44
C ILE A 31 -42.32 -2.96 6.79
N SER A 32 -43.02 -3.89 6.13
CA SER A 32 -42.37 -5.04 5.49
C SER A 32 -41.50 -4.63 4.30
N VAL A 33 -41.96 -3.66 3.49
CA VAL A 33 -41.18 -3.08 2.40
C VAL A 33 -39.94 -2.37 2.94
N LEU A 34 -40.10 -1.53 3.96
CA LEU A 34 -38.98 -0.81 4.58
C LEU A 34 -37.95 -1.76 5.19
N ALA A 35 -38.41 -2.84 5.85
CA ALA A 35 -37.52 -3.87 6.39
C ALA A 35 -36.74 -4.59 5.28
N THR A 36 -37.38 -4.85 4.15
CA THR A 36 -36.76 -5.48 2.98
C THR A 36 -35.73 -4.55 2.33
N GLN A 37 -36.08 -3.27 2.12
CA GLN A 37 -35.17 -2.26 1.59
C GLN A 37 -33.94 -2.09 2.49
N ASN A 38 -34.13 -2.04 3.81
CA ASN A 38 -33.01 -1.96 4.75
C ASN A 38 -32.07 -3.17 4.68
N ARG A 39 -32.59 -4.39 4.49
CA ARG A 39 -31.76 -5.58 4.31
C ARG A 39 -30.98 -5.53 3.01
N LEU A 40 -31.63 -5.11 1.91
CA LEU A 40 -30.98 -4.95 0.60
C LEU A 40 -29.89 -3.88 0.62
N LEU A 41 -30.17 -2.71 1.20
CA LEU A 41 -29.21 -1.62 1.34
C LEU A 41 -27.98 -2.07 2.13
N ARG A 42 -28.16 -2.77 3.26
CA ARG A 42 -27.03 -3.32 4.04
C ARG A 42 -26.20 -4.30 3.21
N GLY A 43 -26.84 -5.16 2.43
CA GLY A 43 -26.16 -6.09 1.52
C GLY A 43 -25.33 -5.35 0.46
N LEU A 44 -25.91 -4.34 -0.20
CA LEU A 44 -25.23 -3.51 -1.19
C LEU A 44 -24.03 -2.77 -0.59
N THR A 45 -24.20 -2.15 0.58
CA THR A 45 -23.10 -1.48 1.29
C THR A 45 -21.97 -2.46 1.62
N ALA A 46 -22.29 -3.66 2.12
CA ALA A 46 -21.29 -4.68 2.41
C ALA A 46 -20.50 -5.07 1.15
N THR A 47 -21.19 -5.37 0.03
CA THR A 47 -20.53 -5.70 -1.24
C THR A 47 -19.69 -4.56 -1.81
N SER A 48 -20.14 -3.31 -1.63
CA SER A 48 -19.40 -2.12 -2.06
C SER A 48 -18.10 -1.98 -1.28
N SER A 49 -18.17 -2.10 0.05
CA SER A 49 -16.97 -2.04 0.92
C SER A 49 -16.01 -3.18 0.63
N ASP A 50 -16.51 -4.39 0.34
CA ASP A 50 -15.66 -5.52 -0.08
C ASP A 50 -14.91 -5.21 -1.38
N ALA A 51 -15.60 -4.66 -2.38
CA ALA A 51 -14.98 -4.28 -3.66
C ALA A 51 -13.97 -3.13 -3.50
N GLU A 52 -14.25 -2.15 -2.65
CA GLU A 52 -13.35 -1.03 -2.36
C GLU A 52 -12.08 -1.49 -1.65
N ALA A 53 -12.21 -2.37 -0.65
CA ALA A 53 -11.07 -2.97 0.03
C ALA A 53 -10.17 -3.76 -0.92
N LEU A 54 -10.76 -4.50 -1.87
CA LEU A 54 -10.01 -5.22 -2.91
C LEU A 54 -9.30 -4.27 -3.87
N ARG A 55 -9.95 -3.18 -4.32
CA ARG A 55 -9.32 -2.18 -5.20
C ARG A 55 -8.17 -1.47 -4.51
N ALA A 56 -8.34 -1.07 -3.26
CA ALA A 56 -7.27 -0.47 -2.45
C ALA A 56 -6.11 -1.45 -2.28
N THR A 57 -6.41 -2.72 -1.98
CA THR A 57 -5.39 -3.77 -1.86
C THR A 57 -4.62 -3.98 -3.17
N ALA A 58 -5.31 -4.06 -4.30
CA ALA A 58 -4.69 -4.23 -5.60
C ALA A 58 -3.82 -3.03 -5.99
N ALA A 59 -4.25 -1.80 -5.67
CA ALA A 59 -3.45 -0.60 -5.90
C ALA A 59 -2.15 -0.61 -5.09
N VAL A 60 -2.25 -0.91 -3.79
CA VAL A 60 -1.11 -0.95 -2.86
C VAL A 60 -0.13 -2.05 -3.24
N LEU A 61 -0.62 -3.29 -3.36
CA LEU A 61 0.23 -4.42 -3.74
C LEU A 61 0.80 -4.23 -5.15
N GLY A 62 0.06 -3.63 -6.07
CA GLY A 62 0.54 -3.33 -7.42
C GLY A 62 1.73 -2.35 -7.41
N GLU A 63 1.74 -1.36 -6.50
CA GLU A 63 2.89 -0.46 -6.37
C GLU A 63 4.09 -1.13 -5.68
N ASP A 64 3.86 -1.89 -4.61
CA ASP A 64 4.92 -2.58 -3.87
C ASP A 64 5.55 -3.72 -4.70
N LEU A 65 4.73 -4.50 -5.40
CA LEU A 65 5.19 -5.65 -6.20
C LEU A 65 5.85 -5.26 -7.52
N ARG A 66 5.70 -4.01 -7.98
CA ARG A 66 6.25 -3.55 -9.26
C ARG A 66 7.77 -3.72 -9.36
N TRP A 67 8.46 -3.73 -8.21
CA TRP A 67 9.92 -3.87 -8.11
C TRP A 67 10.34 -5.15 -7.40
N SER A 68 9.38 -6.00 -7.03
CA SER A 68 9.66 -7.28 -6.41
C SER A 68 9.87 -8.33 -7.50
N ASP A 69 10.87 -9.20 -7.32
CA ASP A 69 10.94 -10.44 -8.09
C ASP A 69 9.98 -11.44 -7.44
N PRO A 70 8.88 -11.86 -8.11
CA PRO A 70 7.91 -12.77 -7.52
C PRO A 70 8.52 -14.09 -7.04
N ALA A 71 9.62 -14.55 -7.63
CA ALA A 71 10.28 -15.79 -7.26
C ALA A 71 11.12 -15.67 -5.97
N ARG A 72 11.55 -14.45 -5.60
CA ARG A 72 12.45 -14.20 -4.46
C ARG A 72 11.81 -13.39 -3.33
N ASP A 73 10.95 -12.45 -3.69
CA ASP A 73 10.41 -11.46 -2.77
C ASP A 73 9.03 -11.81 -2.24
N ILE A 74 8.30 -12.73 -2.89
CA ILE A 74 7.07 -13.32 -2.34
C ILE A 74 7.46 -14.57 -1.55
N GLN A 75 7.38 -14.47 -0.23
CA GLN A 75 7.81 -15.53 0.67
C GLN A 75 6.69 -16.54 0.96
N ALA A 76 5.45 -16.07 1.05
CA ALA A 76 4.29 -16.92 1.26
C ALA A 76 2.99 -16.23 0.80
N ILE A 77 2.07 -17.02 0.25
CA ILE A 77 0.72 -16.60 -0.09
C ILE A 77 -0.27 -17.47 0.68
N GLY A 78 -1.10 -16.84 1.50
CA GLY A 78 -2.26 -17.44 2.16
C GLY A 78 -3.58 -16.98 1.53
N GLY A 79 -4.71 -17.52 2.01
CA GLY A 79 -6.02 -17.15 1.47
C GLY A 79 -6.42 -15.69 1.69
N ASP A 80 -6.01 -15.10 2.82
CA ASP A 80 -6.28 -13.70 3.21
C ASP A 80 -5.00 -12.91 3.50
N SER A 81 -3.83 -13.43 3.12
CA SER A 81 -2.55 -12.85 3.51
C SER A 81 -1.44 -13.09 2.49
N VAL A 82 -0.47 -12.18 2.45
CA VAL A 82 0.76 -12.33 1.66
C VAL A 82 1.93 -11.84 2.49
N VAL A 83 3.02 -12.62 2.50
CA VAL A 83 4.29 -12.27 3.11
C VAL A 83 5.25 -11.93 1.97
N LEU A 84 5.76 -10.70 1.97
CA LEU A 84 6.61 -10.20 0.90
C LEU A 84 7.70 -9.25 1.39
N ARG A 85 8.71 -9.04 0.54
CA ARG A 85 9.73 -8.00 0.67
C ARG A 85 9.34 -6.80 -0.20
N ALA A 86 8.97 -5.69 0.44
CA ALA A 86 8.53 -4.48 -0.25
C ALA A 86 9.70 -3.51 -0.42
N PHE A 87 9.86 -2.95 -1.62
CA PHE A 87 10.88 -1.92 -1.87
C PHE A 87 10.56 -0.62 -1.12
N ARG A 88 11.54 -0.07 -0.39
CA ARG A 88 11.36 1.16 0.42
C ARG A 88 12.21 2.35 0.01
N GLY A 89 13.29 2.11 -0.72
CA GLY A 89 14.19 3.16 -1.15
C GLY A 89 15.53 2.59 -1.59
N GLY A 90 16.43 3.46 -2.00
CA GLY A 90 17.75 3.05 -2.43
C GLY A 90 18.66 4.22 -2.69
N GLY A 91 19.84 3.96 -3.23
CA GLY A 91 20.80 5.01 -3.52
C GLY A 91 22.13 4.47 -4.02
N ARG A 92 23.01 5.39 -4.41
CA ARG A 92 24.35 5.04 -4.87
C ARG A 92 25.29 4.87 -3.67
N VAL A 93 26.06 3.80 -3.66
CA VAL A 93 27.14 3.57 -2.70
C VAL A 93 28.29 4.52 -3.03
N CYS A 94 28.56 5.48 -2.15
CA CYS A 94 29.59 6.50 -2.36
C CYS A 94 30.91 6.20 -1.63
N ALA A 95 30.85 5.44 -0.53
CA ALA A 95 32.03 4.98 0.19
C ALA A 95 31.80 3.58 0.74
N VAL A 96 32.87 2.78 0.80
CA VAL A 96 32.87 1.42 1.33
C VAL A 96 33.91 1.33 2.43
N MET A 97 33.53 0.70 3.54
CA MET A 97 34.35 0.38 4.69
C MET A 97 34.25 -1.14 4.94
N THR A 98 35.07 -1.69 5.82
CA THR A 98 35.13 -3.15 6.06
C THR A 98 33.80 -3.75 6.51
N ASP A 99 33.00 -3.02 7.28
CA ASP A 99 31.75 -3.47 7.88
C ASP A 99 30.56 -2.53 7.59
N ALA A 100 30.76 -1.53 6.74
CA ALA A 100 29.77 -0.49 6.48
C ALA A 100 29.87 0.07 5.06
N ILE A 101 28.75 0.54 4.54
CA ILE A 101 28.66 1.26 3.28
C ILE A 101 28.00 2.61 3.52
N THR A 102 28.48 3.64 2.83
CA THR A 102 27.82 4.95 2.82
C THR A 102 27.04 5.10 1.54
N VAL A 103 25.74 5.38 1.67
CA VAL A 103 24.79 5.44 0.57
C VAL A 103 24.21 6.84 0.50
N GLU A 104 24.17 7.39 -0.70
CA GLU A 104 23.36 8.57 -1.04
C GLU A 104 21.89 8.14 -1.09
N TYR A 105 21.32 7.87 0.08
CA TYR A 105 20.05 7.18 0.22
C TYR A 105 18.88 8.11 -0.01
N GLN A 106 17.91 7.60 -0.76
CA GLN A 106 16.63 8.22 -1.05
C GLN A 106 15.52 7.22 -0.77
N GLY A 107 14.67 7.55 0.18
CA GLY A 107 13.53 6.74 0.59
C GLY A 107 12.66 7.51 1.57
N ALA A 108 11.47 6.98 1.81
CA ALA A 108 10.41 7.65 2.57
C ALA A 108 10.78 7.83 4.05
N ARG A 109 11.60 6.90 4.53
CA ARG A 109 12.10 6.80 5.88
C ARG A 109 13.53 6.25 5.87
N ALA A 110 14.26 6.50 6.94
CA ALA A 110 15.51 5.82 7.20
C ALA A 110 15.29 4.30 7.31
N PRO A 111 16.22 3.47 6.81
CA PRO A 111 16.17 2.02 7.00
C PRO A 111 16.20 1.65 8.49
N ALA A 112 15.50 0.58 8.83
CA ALA A 112 15.39 0.02 10.17
C ALA A 112 16.04 -1.38 10.19
N PRO A 113 17.17 -1.57 10.88
CA PRO A 113 17.93 -2.83 10.92
C PRO A 113 17.10 -4.07 11.25
N GLU A 114 16.09 -3.93 12.11
CA GLU A 114 15.25 -5.02 12.60
C GLU A 114 14.32 -5.66 11.56
N LYS A 115 14.07 -4.97 10.43
CA LYS A 115 13.06 -5.39 9.43
C LYS A 115 13.48 -5.15 7.98
N ASP A 116 14.44 -4.26 7.75
CA ASP A 116 14.89 -3.89 6.42
C ASP A 116 16.14 -4.71 6.03
N SER A 117 16.12 -5.18 4.79
CA SER A 117 17.17 -5.94 4.13
C SER A 117 17.74 -5.13 2.99
N LEU A 118 19.00 -5.37 2.66
CA LEU A 118 19.71 -4.61 1.64
C LEU A 118 20.05 -5.51 0.45
N LEU A 119 19.78 -5.04 -0.76
CA LEU A 119 20.25 -5.64 -2.01
C LEU A 119 21.19 -4.66 -2.69
N VAL A 120 22.43 -5.06 -2.94
CA VAL A 120 23.45 -4.26 -3.60
C VAL A 120 23.65 -4.77 -5.03
N LEU A 121 23.25 -3.95 -5.99
CA LEU A 121 23.44 -4.19 -7.41
C LEU A 121 24.83 -3.73 -7.82
N THR A 122 25.65 -4.66 -8.31
CA THR A 122 27.04 -4.43 -8.69
C THR A 122 27.23 -4.48 -10.20
N GLY A 123 28.47 -4.21 -10.62
CA GLY A 123 28.94 -4.42 -11.98
C GLY A 123 28.95 -5.89 -12.45
N VAL A 124 28.62 -6.86 -11.62
CA VAL A 124 28.78 -8.29 -11.97
C VAL A 124 27.64 -9.18 -11.46
N GLY A 125 26.68 -8.61 -10.73
CA GLY A 125 25.57 -9.34 -10.12
C GLY A 125 25.00 -8.59 -8.91
N GLU A 126 24.25 -9.30 -8.09
CA GLU A 126 23.55 -8.76 -6.93
C GLU A 126 24.06 -9.41 -5.65
N LEU A 127 24.20 -8.62 -4.58
CA LEU A 127 24.63 -9.09 -3.26
C LEU A 127 23.56 -8.72 -2.22
N ALA A 128 23.07 -9.68 -1.47
CA ALA A 128 22.13 -9.43 -0.38
C ALA A 128 22.86 -9.33 0.96
N PHE A 129 22.51 -8.33 1.77
CA PHE A 129 23.09 -8.07 3.08
C PHE A 129 22.00 -7.82 4.12
N ALA A 130 22.29 -8.19 5.37
CA ALA A 130 21.54 -7.74 6.53
C ALA A 130 22.02 -6.35 6.96
N ILE A 131 21.08 -5.48 7.32
CA ILE A 131 21.40 -4.18 7.91
C ILE A 131 21.53 -4.40 9.42
N ARG A 132 22.70 -4.09 9.99
CA ARG A 132 22.97 -4.20 11.43
C ARG A 132 22.71 -2.89 12.17
N ASP A 133 23.06 -1.77 11.56
CA ASP A 133 22.89 -0.45 12.14
C ASP A 133 22.82 0.61 11.04
N VAL A 134 22.21 1.76 11.37
CA VAL A 134 22.07 2.91 10.47
C VAL A 134 22.49 4.18 11.19
N THR A 135 23.51 4.85 10.65
CA THR A 135 24.01 6.11 11.18
C THR A 135 23.97 7.21 10.12
N GLY A 136 23.91 8.48 10.56
CA GLY A 136 23.97 9.63 9.66
C GLY A 136 25.34 9.75 9.01
N ALA A 137 25.38 10.05 7.70
CA ALA A 137 26.62 10.22 6.97
C ALA A 137 26.48 11.24 5.83
N ALA A 138 27.53 11.40 5.04
CA ALA A 138 27.51 12.26 3.86
C ALA A 138 28.27 11.61 2.71
N CYS A 139 27.79 11.82 1.50
CA CYS A 139 28.45 11.48 0.26
C CYS A 139 29.05 12.76 -0.34
N GLY A 140 30.17 13.21 0.23
CA GLY A 140 30.76 14.52 -0.07
C GLY A 140 29.81 15.65 0.37
N PRO A 141 29.39 16.57 -0.53
CA PRO A 141 28.47 17.66 -0.18
C PRO A 141 27.01 17.22 -0.03
N ARG A 142 26.68 15.96 -0.34
CA ARG A 142 25.30 15.46 -0.33
C ARG A 142 25.02 14.68 0.96
N PRO A 143 23.82 14.81 1.54
CA PRO A 143 23.43 13.99 2.67
C PRO A 143 23.40 12.52 2.28
N GLY A 144 23.75 11.65 3.22
CA GLY A 144 23.71 10.22 3.05
C GLY A 144 23.46 9.50 4.36
N ILE A 145 23.44 8.18 4.30
CA ILE A 145 23.38 7.32 5.48
C ILE A 145 24.50 6.31 5.40
N ARG A 146 24.98 5.88 6.56
CA ARG A 146 25.90 4.76 6.68
C ARG A 146 25.13 3.56 7.18
N LEU A 147 25.19 2.49 6.41
CA LEU A 147 24.60 1.20 6.71
C LEU A 147 25.72 0.26 7.14
N HIS A 148 25.68 -0.21 8.39
CA HIS A 148 26.54 -1.31 8.83
C HIS A 148 25.96 -2.62 8.30
N VAL A 149 26.73 -3.35 7.51
CA VAL A 149 26.29 -4.51 6.74
C VAL A 149 27.21 -5.69 6.95
N ASP A 150 26.66 -6.90 6.85
CA ASP A 150 27.38 -8.16 7.09
C ASP A 150 28.30 -8.64 5.96
N GLY A 151 28.45 -7.84 4.90
CA GLY A 151 29.38 -8.10 3.82
C GLY A 151 30.10 -6.86 3.31
N THR A 152 30.79 -7.02 2.18
CA THR A 152 31.52 -5.93 1.53
C THR A 152 30.86 -5.60 0.19
N ALA A 153 30.77 -4.31 -0.13
CA ALA A 153 30.23 -3.82 -1.39
C ALA A 153 31.32 -3.13 -2.21
N SER A 154 31.03 -2.78 -3.47
CA SER A 154 31.90 -1.93 -4.29
C SER A 154 31.41 -0.49 -4.30
N ALA A 155 32.34 0.47 -4.25
CA ALA A 155 31.99 1.87 -4.48
C ALA A 155 31.38 2.04 -5.89
N GLY A 156 30.35 2.86 -6.01
CA GLY A 156 29.58 3.03 -7.26
C GLY A 156 28.49 1.98 -7.50
N ALA A 157 28.36 0.96 -6.64
CA ALA A 157 27.21 0.06 -6.65
C ALA A 157 25.91 0.77 -6.25
N TYR A 158 24.77 0.14 -6.51
CA TYR A 158 23.46 0.63 -6.05
C TYR A 158 22.92 -0.21 -4.92
N ALA A 159 22.59 0.45 -3.83
CA ALA A 159 21.93 -0.14 -2.67
C ALA A 159 20.42 0.04 -2.79
N LEU A 160 19.67 -1.05 -2.69
CA LEU A 160 18.21 -1.10 -2.65
C LEU A 160 17.78 -1.66 -1.29
N VAL A 161 16.87 -0.98 -0.61
CA VAL A 161 16.36 -1.35 0.70
C VAL A 161 14.97 -1.94 0.56
N PHE A 162 14.80 -3.14 1.14
CA PHE A 162 13.55 -3.90 1.12
C PHE A 162 13.10 -4.21 2.54
N GLU A 163 11.86 -3.89 2.86
CA GLU A 163 11.24 -4.20 4.14
C GLU A 163 10.53 -5.55 4.07
N SER A 164 10.79 -6.45 5.02
CA SER A 164 10.03 -7.68 5.15
C SER A 164 8.74 -7.43 5.91
N GLY A 165 7.60 -7.73 5.29
CA GLY A 165 6.29 -7.45 5.88
C GLY A 165 5.24 -8.49 5.51
N SER A 166 4.11 -8.42 6.22
CA SER A 166 2.94 -9.25 5.93
C SER A 166 1.70 -8.39 5.79
N TYR A 167 1.02 -8.53 4.64
CA TYR A 167 -0.28 -7.92 4.38
C TYR A 167 -1.38 -8.91 4.71
N PHE A 168 -2.45 -8.41 5.33
CA PHE A 168 -3.64 -9.18 5.67
C PHE A 168 -4.88 -8.42 5.20
N LEU A 169 -5.82 -9.12 4.59
CA LEU A 169 -7.14 -8.59 4.28
C LEU A 169 -8.14 -9.20 5.27
N ARG A 170 -8.49 -8.45 6.33
CA ARG A 170 -9.49 -8.88 7.32
C ARG A 170 -10.48 -7.80 7.64
N ASP A 171 -11.74 -8.19 7.83
CA ASP A 171 -12.85 -7.31 8.16
C ASP A 171 -12.99 -6.14 7.15
N ARG A 172 -12.73 -6.40 5.87
CA ARG A 172 -12.75 -5.40 4.77
C ARG A 172 -11.70 -4.30 4.89
N ALA A 173 -10.63 -4.55 5.63
CA ALA A 173 -9.52 -3.62 5.76
C ALA A 173 -8.21 -4.31 5.40
N LEU A 174 -7.40 -3.65 4.58
CA LEU A 174 -6.01 -4.02 4.36
C LEU A 174 -5.21 -3.59 5.60
N ARG A 175 -4.53 -4.55 6.20
CA ARG A 175 -3.67 -4.32 7.36
C ARG A 175 -2.26 -4.73 7.01
N TYR A 176 -1.32 -3.90 7.41
CA TYR A 176 0.10 -4.19 7.30
C TYR A 176 0.66 -4.52 8.67
N ARG A 177 1.44 -5.61 8.73
CA ARG A 177 2.20 -5.99 9.90
C ARG A 177 3.69 -5.93 9.55
N LEU A 178 4.39 -5.03 10.25
CA LEU A 178 5.84 -4.86 10.16
C LEU A 178 6.53 -5.92 11.00
N GLY A 179 7.34 -6.80 10.40
CA GLY A 179 8.10 -7.82 11.14
C GLY A 179 7.25 -8.54 12.22
N ASN A 180 7.62 -8.34 13.49
CA ASN A 180 6.95 -8.88 14.69
C ASN A 180 6.00 -7.90 15.41
N GLU A 181 5.73 -6.72 14.85
CA GLU A 181 4.89 -5.69 15.48
C GLU A 181 3.37 -5.98 15.40
N GLY A 182 2.59 -5.16 16.11
CA GLY A 182 1.13 -5.15 16.06
C GLY A 182 0.58 -4.70 14.70
N ARG A 183 -0.62 -5.18 14.35
CA ARG A 183 -1.30 -4.88 13.08
C ARG A 183 -1.70 -3.41 13.04
N GLN A 184 -1.25 -2.65 12.04
CA GLN A 184 -1.65 -1.26 11.86
C GLN A 184 -2.55 -1.12 10.61
N PRO A 185 -3.66 -0.35 10.68
CA PRO A 185 -4.43 -0.02 9.49
C PRO A 185 -3.61 0.88 8.57
N LEU A 186 -3.67 0.60 7.27
CA LEU A 186 -3.09 1.46 6.25
C LEU A 186 -4.09 2.58 5.92
N THR A 187 -3.71 3.83 6.12
CA THR A 187 -4.49 5.02 5.77
C THR A 187 -3.80 5.79 4.63
N ASP A 188 -4.58 6.52 3.83
CA ASP A 188 -4.08 7.31 2.68
C ASP A 188 -2.97 8.30 3.07
N GLU A 189 -3.04 8.86 4.28
CA GLU A 189 -2.05 9.80 4.84
C GLU A 189 -0.66 9.16 5.00
N ARG A 190 -0.57 7.85 5.30
CA ARG A 190 0.70 7.13 5.37
C ARG A 190 1.25 6.75 4.00
N PHE A 191 0.38 6.57 3.01
CA PHE A 191 0.80 6.30 1.62
C PHE A 191 1.38 7.54 0.95
N ALA A 192 0.77 8.71 1.16
CA ALA A 192 1.25 9.98 0.61
C ALA A 192 2.70 10.32 1.05
N ALA A 193 3.14 9.74 2.17
CA ALA A 193 4.49 9.94 2.70
C ALA A 193 5.55 9.00 2.10
N GLY A 194 5.21 7.98 1.29
CA GLY A 194 6.19 6.91 0.98
C GLY A 194 6.23 6.28 -0.40
N GLY A 195 5.50 6.79 -1.39
CA GLY A 195 5.55 6.26 -2.76
C GLY A 195 6.78 6.72 -3.54
N HIS A 196 7.92 6.01 -3.42
CA HIS A 196 9.07 6.25 -4.30
C HIS A 196 9.03 5.34 -5.52
N ARG A 197 8.88 5.94 -6.70
CA ARG A 197 8.88 5.21 -7.98
C ARG A 197 10.33 5.08 -8.45
N LEU A 198 10.90 3.88 -8.52
CA LEU A 198 12.23 3.65 -9.10
C LEU A 198 12.08 3.12 -10.52
N ARG A 199 12.41 3.82 -11.61
CA ARG A 199 12.34 3.30 -12.98
C ARG A 199 13.69 2.71 -13.42
N VAL A 200 13.79 1.40 -13.59
CA VAL A 200 14.98 0.79 -14.21
C VAL A 200 14.87 0.81 -15.73
N THR A 201 15.87 1.33 -16.43
CA THR A 201 15.98 1.32 -17.89
C THR A 201 17.29 0.68 -18.31
N HIS A 202 17.25 -0.20 -19.31
CA HIS A 202 18.47 -0.69 -19.94
C HIS A 202 18.81 0.26 -21.10
N ASP A 203 19.98 0.90 -21.02
CA ASP A 203 20.44 1.90 -21.97
C ASP A 203 21.75 1.41 -22.61
N SER A 204 21.71 1.16 -23.91
CA SER A 204 22.87 0.68 -24.68
C SER A 204 24.02 1.70 -24.75
N THR A 205 23.72 2.96 -24.42
CA THR A 205 24.69 4.06 -24.39
C THR A 205 25.23 4.34 -22.99
N ALA A 206 24.69 3.71 -21.95
CA ALA A 206 25.17 3.89 -20.59
C ALA A 206 26.54 3.21 -20.39
N ALA A 207 27.60 4.00 -20.16
CA ALA A 207 28.93 3.47 -19.87
C ALA A 207 29.03 2.79 -18.49
N ALA A 208 28.14 3.16 -17.56
CA ALA A 208 28.05 2.61 -16.20
C ALA A 208 26.61 2.74 -15.68
N ALA A 209 26.29 2.00 -14.62
CA ALA A 209 24.98 2.13 -14.00
C ALA A 209 24.81 3.54 -13.41
N SER A 210 23.78 4.28 -13.83
CA SER A 210 23.57 5.69 -13.42
C SER A 210 22.20 5.89 -12.80
N LEU A 211 22.13 6.74 -11.79
CA LEU A 211 20.91 7.11 -11.11
C LEU A 211 20.59 8.58 -11.37
N ALA A 212 19.44 8.83 -11.97
CA ALA A 212 18.92 10.17 -12.16
C ALA A 212 17.73 10.41 -11.23
N TRP A 213 17.76 11.53 -10.51
CA TRP A 213 16.68 11.98 -9.65
C TRP A 213 16.04 13.24 -10.25
N PRO A 214 14.86 13.17 -10.88
CA PRO A 214 14.26 14.34 -11.51
C PRO A 214 13.44 15.21 -10.54
N GLY A 215 13.63 15.08 -9.22
CA GLY A 215 12.92 15.85 -8.19
C GLY A 215 11.74 15.10 -7.54
N GLU A 216 11.03 15.77 -6.63
CA GLU A 216 10.09 15.20 -5.63
C GLU A 216 8.91 14.37 -6.19
N ARG A 217 8.60 14.45 -7.49
CA ARG A 217 7.46 13.72 -8.10
C ARG A 217 7.83 12.81 -9.26
N ALA A 218 9.11 12.78 -9.62
CA ALA A 218 9.57 12.01 -10.77
C ALA A 218 10.20 10.69 -10.32
N PRO A 219 10.03 9.60 -11.06
CA PRO A 219 10.61 8.34 -10.68
C PRO A 219 12.15 8.42 -10.70
N MET A 220 12.79 7.90 -9.66
CA MET A 220 14.22 7.66 -9.57
C MET A 220 14.62 6.73 -10.72
N GLU A 221 15.40 7.18 -11.71
CA GLU A 221 15.72 6.36 -12.88
C GLU A 221 17.08 5.66 -12.68
N LEU A 222 17.09 4.32 -12.67
CA LEU A 222 18.29 3.48 -12.69
C LEU A 222 18.57 3.01 -14.12
N ARG A 223 19.64 3.50 -14.74
CA ARG A 223 20.06 3.05 -16.08
C ARG A 223 21.14 1.99 -15.98
N PHE A 224 20.99 0.86 -16.66
CA PHE A 224 22.03 -0.17 -16.80
C PHE A 224 22.54 -0.26 -18.24
N PRO A 225 23.85 -0.50 -18.48
CA PRO A 225 24.35 -0.85 -19.80
C PRO A 225 23.62 -2.08 -20.37
N VAL A 226 23.22 -2.01 -21.65
CA VAL A 226 22.69 -3.18 -22.37
C VAL A 226 23.86 -4.15 -22.61
N GLY A 227 23.95 -5.20 -21.80
CA GLY A 227 25.04 -6.17 -21.86
C GLY A 227 25.09 -7.18 -20.71
N ARG A 228 24.24 -7.06 -19.68
CA ARG A 228 24.13 -8.06 -18.61
C ARG A 228 22.71 -8.59 -18.51
N THR A 229 22.44 -9.61 -19.32
CA THR A 229 21.49 -10.66 -18.95
C THR A 229 22.11 -11.50 -17.86
N GLN A 230 21.58 -11.41 -16.64
CA GLN A 230 21.03 -12.53 -15.87
C GLN A 230 20.55 -12.05 -14.51
#